data_AF-A0A4R6KDD1-F1
#
_entry.id   AF-A0A4R6KDD1-F1
#
_cell.length_a   1.000
_cell.length_b   1.000
_cell.length_c   1.000
_cell.angle_alpha   90.00
_cell.angle_beta   90.00
_cell.angle_gamma   90.00
#
_symmetry.space_group_name_H-M   'P 1'
#
loop_
_entity.id
_entity.type
_entity.pdbx_description
1 polymer ?
#
loop_
_entity_poly.entity_id
_entity_poly.type
_entity_poly.pdbx_seq_one_letter_code
_entity_poly.pdbx_strand_id
1 'polypeptide(L)'
;MTATPSAERLEGQKTMPKEPRGDRPTRYRLLDRLRDGHAGRRDGRRDAAVPAYRSPHPDGQPTDWLARNQHQLLAGCQYEYTSAHRDAEGLLEQLATARADATQARAELTEATLRWQANLDEPPLEALQRRGPAELGDSPETIADRRRAEHLRRLAALETACEQARARVNTAETTAASCTTRIVARFANATDLSRELLELHEQRAAHYRAAYRRTLRRAEPAAEPGHPLTTTPPLRIPQWASEPCPWLPDEQHNEATTVTVRSIR
;
A
#
# COMPACT_ATOMS: atom_id res chain seq x y z
N MET A 1 -31.76 -18.21 37.49
CA MET A 1 -32.29 -17.59 36.25
C MET A 1 -31.42 -16.37 35.96
N THR A 2 -30.35 -16.56 35.21
CA THR A 2 -29.34 -15.53 34.91
C THR A 2 -29.27 -15.37 33.40
N ALA A 3 -29.60 -14.18 32.93
CA ALA A 3 -29.63 -13.81 31.53
C ALA A 3 -28.21 -13.65 30.99
N THR A 4 -27.90 -14.36 29.91
CA THR A 4 -26.69 -14.18 29.10
C THR A 4 -26.86 -12.95 28.20
N PRO A 5 -25.93 -11.98 28.18
CA PRO A 5 -26.00 -10.88 27.24
C PRO A 5 -25.59 -11.35 25.84
N SER A 6 -26.36 -10.88 24.85
CA SER A 6 -26.21 -11.16 23.43
C SER A 6 -24.84 -10.72 22.92
N ALA A 7 -24.18 -11.65 22.23
CA ALA A 7 -22.96 -11.40 21.48
C ALA A 7 -23.17 -10.29 20.44
N GLU A 8 -22.23 -9.37 20.44
CA GLU A 8 -22.11 -8.20 19.60
C GLU A 8 -22.21 -8.56 18.11
N ARG A 9 -22.99 -7.74 17.40
CA ARG A 9 -22.95 -7.62 15.95
C ARG A 9 -21.54 -7.21 15.54
N LEU A 10 -20.75 -8.17 15.07
CA LEU A 10 -19.66 -7.90 14.14
C LEU A 10 -20.29 -7.49 12.79
N GLU A 11 -20.59 -6.20 12.66
CA GLU A 11 -20.76 -5.57 11.34
C GLU A 11 -19.41 -5.64 10.62
N GLY A 12 -19.19 -6.77 9.95
CA GLY A 12 -18.19 -6.88 8.90
C GLY A 12 -18.57 -5.92 7.78
N GLN A 13 -18.08 -4.67 7.87
CA GLN A 13 -17.95 -3.81 6.70
C GLN A 13 -16.98 -4.52 5.74
N LYS A 14 -17.55 -5.36 4.87
CA LYS A 14 -16.94 -5.74 3.60
C LYS A 14 -16.75 -4.45 2.80
N THR A 15 -15.67 -3.72 3.06
CA THR A 15 -15.08 -2.84 2.05
C THR A 15 -14.55 -3.77 0.97
N MET A 16 -15.42 -4.15 0.04
CA MET A 16 -15.00 -4.85 -1.17
C MET A 16 -13.83 -4.04 -1.75
N PRO A 17 -12.71 -4.68 -2.13
CA PRO A 17 -11.71 -3.99 -2.92
C PRO A 17 -12.44 -3.49 -4.16
N LYS A 18 -12.50 -2.15 -4.34
CA LYS A 18 -12.90 -1.59 -5.62
C LYS A 18 -12.00 -2.26 -6.65
N GLU A 19 -12.59 -3.06 -7.55
CA GLU A 19 -11.86 -3.61 -8.68
C GLU A 19 -11.03 -2.50 -9.30
N PRO A 20 -9.77 -2.79 -9.73
CA PRO A 20 -9.01 -1.83 -10.49
C PRO A 20 -9.90 -1.40 -11.65
N ARG A 21 -10.20 -0.10 -11.75
CA ARG A 21 -10.98 0.46 -12.85
C ARG A 21 -10.09 0.45 -14.09
N GLY A 22 -9.75 -0.74 -14.57
CA GLY A 22 -8.99 -0.94 -15.79
C GLY A 22 -9.71 -0.24 -16.95
N ASP A 23 -8.94 0.60 -17.64
CA ASP A 23 -9.16 1.05 -19.02
C ASP A 23 -10.51 1.71 -19.35
N ARG A 24 -11.11 2.43 -18.40
CA ARG A 24 -12.21 3.33 -18.77
C ARG A 24 -11.68 4.76 -18.87
N PRO A 25 -11.51 5.31 -20.09
CA PRO A 25 -11.01 6.67 -20.24
C PRO A 25 -11.87 7.62 -19.41
N THR A 26 -11.22 8.47 -18.62
CA THR A 26 -11.90 9.41 -17.74
C THR A 26 -12.86 10.25 -18.56
N ARG A 27 -14.16 10.17 -18.25
CA ARG A 27 -15.21 10.75 -19.10
C ARG A 27 -15.16 12.28 -19.04
N TYR A 28 -14.55 12.91 -20.03
CA TYR A 28 -14.63 14.35 -20.24
C TYR A 28 -15.99 14.73 -20.83
N ARG A 29 -16.90 15.19 -19.96
CA ARG A 29 -18.32 15.43 -20.28
C ARG A 29 -18.51 16.61 -21.23
N LEU A 30 -19.60 16.58 -22.00
CA LEU A 30 -19.91 17.63 -22.98
C LEU A 30 -20.02 19.02 -22.35
N LEU A 31 -20.65 19.14 -21.17
CA LEU A 31 -20.80 20.43 -20.49
C LEU A 31 -19.45 21.02 -20.08
N ASP A 32 -18.51 20.18 -19.60
CA ASP A 32 -17.16 20.63 -19.26
C ASP A 32 -16.41 21.10 -20.51
N ARG A 33 -16.55 20.38 -21.63
CA ARG A 33 -16.01 20.83 -22.93
C ARG A 33 -16.53 22.20 -23.32
N LEU A 34 -17.84 22.40 -23.27
CA LEU A 34 -18.44 23.69 -23.62
C LEU A 34 -17.96 24.82 -22.71
N ARG A 35 -17.86 24.58 -21.39
CA ARG A 35 -17.34 25.56 -20.43
C ARG A 35 -15.88 25.91 -20.70
N ASP A 36 -15.03 24.92 -20.89
CA ASP A 36 -13.59 25.11 -21.08
C ASP A 36 -13.30 25.76 -22.45
N GLY A 37 -14.10 25.42 -23.47
CA GLY A 37 -14.05 26.06 -24.78
C GLY A 37 -14.55 27.51 -24.75
N HIS A 38 -15.59 27.81 -23.96
CA HIS A 38 -16.03 29.19 -23.73
C HIS A 38 -14.97 30.02 -23.01
N ALA A 39 -14.32 29.47 -21.98
CA ALA A 39 -13.21 30.12 -21.29
C ALA A 39 -12.06 30.44 -22.26
N GLY A 40 -11.65 29.47 -23.09
CA GLY A 40 -10.62 29.69 -24.11
C GLY A 40 -10.98 30.79 -25.11
N ARG A 41 -12.24 30.84 -25.57
CA ARG A 41 -12.70 31.93 -26.45
C ARG A 41 -12.69 33.29 -25.76
N ARG A 42 -13.19 33.37 -24.52
CA ARG A 42 -13.25 34.63 -23.77
C ARG A 42 -11.84 35.19 -23.55
N ASP A 43 -10.93 34.35 -23.09
CA ASP A 43 -9.57 34.75 -22.77
C ASP A 43 -8.80 35.08 -24.08
N GLY A 44 -9.02 34.32 -25.16
CA GLY A 44 -8.46 34.65 -26.48
C GLY A 44 -8.99 35.96 -27.08
N ARG A 45 -10.24 36.36 -26.80
CA ARG A 45 -10.76 37.69 -27.17
C ARG A 45 -10.13 38.80 -26.34
N ARG A 46 -9.93 38.55 -25.04
CA ARG A 46 -9.32 39.51 -24.13
C ARG A 46 -7.88 39.80 -24.56
N ASP A 47 -7.09 38.78 -24.82
CA ASP A 47 -5.69 38.94 -25.22
C ASP A 47 -5.57 39.59 -26.60
N ALA A 48 -6.43 39.21 -27.56
CA ALA A 48 -6.47 39.87 -28.87
C ALA A 48 -6.92 41.35 -28.81
N ALA A 49 -7.55 41.79 -27.72
CA ALA A 49 -7.94 43.18 -27.51
C ALA A 49 -6.87 44.00 -26.75
N VAL A 50 -5.83 43.35 -26.22
CA VAL A 50 -4.72 44.00 -25.53
C VAL A 50 -3.54 44.11 -26.51
N PRO A 51 -3.06 45.32 -26.83
CA PRO A 51 -1.91 45.49 -27.73
C PRO A 51 -0.71 44.68 -27.27
N ALA A 52 0.01 44.01 -28.19
CA ALA A 52 1.09 43.07 -27.90
C ALA A 52 2.18 43.60 -26.93
N TYR A 53 2.42 44.91 -26.88
CA TYR A 53 3.37 45.56 -25.95
C TYR A 53 2.86 45.73 -24.51
N ARG A 54 1.57 45.47 -24.26
CA ARG A 54 0.93 45.42 -22.93
C ARG A 54 0.52 44.01 -22.53
N SER A 55 0.95 42.99 -23.29
CA SER A 55 0.62 41.60 -22.97
C SER A 55 1.06 41.30 -21.54
N PRO A 56 0.14 40.92 -20.64
CA PRO A 56 0.41 40.82 -19.20
C PRO A 56 1.30 39.64 -18.80
N HIS A 57 1.78 38.85 -19.77
CA HIS A 57 2.61 37.67 -19.53
C HIS A 57 3.99 37.83 -20.20
N PRO A 58 4.85 38.73 -19.71
CA PRO A 58 6.19 38.97 -20.26
C PRO A 58 7.10 37.73 -20.21
N ASP A 59 6.83 36.79 -19.29
CA ASP A 59 7.69 35.62 -19.04
C ASP A 59 7.12 34.30 -19.58
N GLY A 60 6.12 34.36 -20.46
CA GLY A 60 5.47 33.15 -21.00
C GLY A 60 4.67 32.35 -19.97
N GLN A 61 4.14 33.05 -18.96
CA GLN A 61 3.30 32.45 -17.92
C GLN A 61 2.00 31.87 -18.51
N PRO A 62 1.53 30.71 -18.01
CA PRO A 62 0.24 30.17 -18.40
C PRO A 62 -0.88 31.15 -18.02
N THR A 63 -1.97 31.20 -18.80
CA THR A 63 -3.14 32.01 -18.41
C THR A 63 -3.63 31.62 -17.02
N ASP A 64 -4.30 32.53 -16.33
CA ASP A 64 -4.95 32.24 -15.03
C ASP A 64 -5.84 30.98 -15.08
N TRP A 65 -6.42 30.68 -16.24
CA TRP A 65 -7.18 29.44 -16.44
C TRP A 65 -6.29 28.20 -16.39
N LEU A 66 -5.17 28.18 -17.13
CA LEU A 66 -4.22 27.06 -17.15
C LEU A 66 -3.51 26.89 -15.80
N ALA A 67 -3.13 27.99 -15.15
CA ALA A 67 -2.58 27.97 -13.79
C ALA A 67 -3.57 27.36 -12.79
N ARG A 68 -4.83 27.79 -12.81
CA ARG A 68 -5.90 27.18 -12.00
C ARG A 68 -6.14 25.72 -12.34
N ASN A 69 -6.05 25.33 -13.62
CA ASN A 69 -6.21 23.93 -14.03
C ASN A 69 -5.09 23.05 -13.46
N GLN A 70 -3.83 23.51 -13.51
CA GLN A 70 -2.70 22.82 -12.87
C GLN A 70 -2.89 22.76 -11.34
N HIS A 71 -3.32 23.84 -10.69
CA HIS A 71 -3.58 23.85 -9.25
C HIS A 71 -4.68 22.85 -8.87
N GLN A 72 -5.76 22.76 -9.66
CA GLN A 72 -6.83 21.78 -9.45
C GLN A 72 -6.33 20.34 -9.59
N LEU A 73 -5.49 20.07 -10.59
CA LEU A 73 -4.82 18.77 -10.75
C LEU A 73 -4.00 18.42 -9.50
N LEU A 74 -3.12 19.32 -9.07
CA LEU A 74 -2.24 19.09 -7.92
C LEU A 74 -3.03 18.91 -6.61
N ALA A 75 -4.09 19.70 -6.40
CA ALA A 75 -4.97 19.55 -5.25
C ALA A 75 -5.72 18.20 -5.26
N GLY A 76 -6.16 17.75 -6.44
CA GLY A 76 -6.77 16.43 -6.62
C GLY A 76 -5.79 15.30 -6.31
N CYS A 77 -4.57 15.36 -6.88
CA CYS A 77 -3.51 14.40 -6.56
C CYS A 77 -3.20 14.38 -5.05
N GLN A 78 -3.08 15.55 -4.40
CA GLN A 78 -2.83 15.62 -2.97
C GLN A 78 -3.95 14.98 -2.15
N TYR A 79 -5.21 15.18 -2.55
CA TYR A 79 -6.35 14.52 -1.93
C TYR A 79 -6.24 13.00 -2.04
N GLU A 80 -5.99 12.46 -3.24
CA GLU A 80 -5.84 11.01 -3.44
C GLU A 80 -4.69 10.44 -2.60
N TYR A 81 -3.54 11.13 -2.54
CA TYR A 81 -2.42 10.73 -1.69
C TYR A 81 -2.81 10.67 -0.21
N THR A 82 -3.43 11.73 0.31
CA THR A 82 -3.83 11.79 1.72
C THR A 82 -4.91 10.78 2.08
N SER A 83 -5.84 10.51 1.15
CA SER A 83 -6.87 9.48 1.33
C SER A 83 -6.26 8.09 1.38
N ALA A 84 -5.36 7.78 0.44
CA ALA A 84 -4.69 6.49 0.40
C ALA A 84 -3.76 6.27 1.59
N HIS A 85 -3.10 7.34 2.07
CA HIS A 85 -2.28 7.29 3.28
C HIS A 85 -3.12 6.99 4.52
N ARG A 86 -4.26 7.66 4.69
CA ARG A 86 -5.21 7.38 5.79
C ARG A 86 -5.72 5.94 5.75
N ASP A 87 -6.05 5.42 4.56
CA ASP A 87 -6.45 4.02 4.38
C ASP A 87 -5.32 3.03 4.72
N ALA A 88 -4.06 3.46 4.57
CA ALA A 88 -2.88 2.62 4.80
C ALA A 88 -2.34 2.69 6.24
N GLU A 89 -2.70 3.72 7.01
CA GLU A 89 -2.17 3.97 8.37
C GLU A 89 -2.34 2.75 9.29
N GLY A 90 -3.57 2.22 9.40
CA GLY A 90 -3.82 1.01 10.19
C GLY A 90 -3.12 -0.24 9.67
N LEU A 91 -2.79 -0.30 8.36
CA LEU A 91 -2.00 -1.39 7.79
C LEU A 91 -0.51 -1.25 8.10
N LEU A 92 0.00 -0.02 8.16
CA LEU A 92 1.39 0.27 8.53
C LEU A 92 1.64 -0.10 10.00
N GLU A 93 0.69 0.21 10.88
CA GLU A 93 0.73 -0.22 12.29
C GLU A 93 0.69 -1.75 12.42
N GLN A 94 -0.25 -2.41 11.71
CA GLN A 94 -0.32 -3.88 11.70
C GLN A 94 0.95 -4.52 11.15
N LEU A 95 1.56 -3.93 10.12
CA LEU A 95 2.82 -4.40 9.55
C LEU A 95 3.97 -4.27 10.56
N ALA A 96 4.04 -3.15 11.29
CA ALA A 96 5.06 -2.96 12.33
C ALA A 96 4.90 -4.00 13.46
N THR A 97 3.68 -4.23 13.93
CA THR A 97 3.38 -5.25 14.95
C THR A 97 3.70 -6.65 14.46
N ALA A 98 3.26 -7.03 13.26
CA ALA A 98 3.53 -8.35 12.70
C ALA A 98 5.04 -8.63 12.54
N ARG A 99 5.85 -7.60 12.28
CA ARG A 99 7.31 -7.74 12.22
C ARG A 99 7.95 -7.94 13.60
N ALA A 100 7.46 -7.21 14.60
CA ALA A 100 7.90 -7.41 15.98
C ALA A 100 7.54 -8.83 16.44
N ASP A 101 6.31 -9.27 16.18
CA ASP A 101 5.84 -10.62 16.50
C ASP A 101 6.66 -11.70 15.78
N ALA A 102 6.98 -11.51 14.50
CA ALA A 102 7.83 -12.45 13.75
C ALA A 102 9.24 -12.55 14.36
N THR A 103 9.80 -11.43 14.78
CA THR A 103 11.13 -11.37 15.42
C THR A 103 11.12 -12.12 16.75
N GLN A 104 10.11 -11.86 17.60
CA GLN A 104 9.94 -12.54 18.87
C GLN A 104 9.70 -14.05 18.67
N ALA A 105 8.81 -14.43 17.76
CA ALA A 105 8.48 -15.84 17.50
C ALA A 105 9.70 -16.61 16.94
N ARG A 106 10.57 -15.97 16.15
CA ARG A 106 11.84 -16.57 15.70
C ARG A 106 12.82 -16.80 16.85
N ALA A 107 12.88 -15.88 17.81
CA ALA A 107 13.67 -16.07 19.03
C ALA A 107 13.12 -17.22 19.88
N GLU A 108 11.79 -17.27 20.08
CA GLU A 108 11.11 -18.37 20.79
C GLU A 108 11.35 -19.72 20.10
N LEU A 109 11.27 -19.77 18.77
CA LEU A 109 11.54 -20.99 17.99
C LEU A 109 13.00 -21.43 18.16
N THR A 110 13.93 -20.50 18.14
CA THR A 110 15.36 -20.80 18.35
C THR A 110 15.58 -21.39 19.74
N GLU A 111 15.03 -20.76 20.78
CA GLU A 111 15.15 -21.24 22.15
C GLU A 111 14.48 -22.60 22.34
N ALA A 112 13.26 -22.80 21.82
CA ALA A 112 12.55 -24.06 21.88
C ALA A 112 13.34 -25.17 21.17
N THR A 113 13.91 -24.87 19.99
CA THR A 113 14.73 -25.81 19.22
C THR A 113 15.99 -26.20 19.99
N LEU A 114 16.68 -25.23 20.61
CA LEU A 114 17.86 -25.51 21.45
C LEU A 114 17.52 -26.37 22.66
N ARG A 115 16.41 -26.09 23.34
CA ARG A 115 15.93 -26.90 24.47
C ARG A 115 15.56 -28.32 24.03
N TRP A 116 14.89 -28.46 22.89
CA TRP A 116 14.54 -29.76 22.32
C TRP A 116 15.80 -30.57 21.97
N GLN A 117 16.73 -29.96 21.23
CA GLN A 117 18.00 -30.58 20.85
C GLN A 117 18.83 -31.03 22.06
N ALA A 118 18.90 -30.19 23.11
CA ALA A 118 19.62 -30.51 24.33
C ALA A 118 19.02 -31.68 25.14
N ASN A 119 17.78 -32.10 24.84
CA ASN A 119 17.09 -33.18 25.53
C ASN A 119 16.86 -34.41 24.64
N LEU A 120 17.43 -34.47 23.42
CA LEU A 120 17.23 -35.60 22.49
C LEU A 120 17.85 -36.91 22.98
N ASP A 121 18.95 -36.83 23.72
CA ASP A 121 19.65 -38.02 24.19
C ASP A 121 18.87 -38.72 25.30
N GLU A 122 18.91 -40.06 25.29
CA GLU A 122 18.31 -40.87 26.35
C GLU A 122 18.91 -40.47 27.72
N PRO A 123 18.10 -40.43 28.81
CA PRO A 123 18.62 -40.09 30.12
C PRO A 123 19.79 -41.00 30.51
N PRO A 124 20.85 -40.47 31.14
CA PRO A 124 21.98 -41.28 31.55
C PRO A 124 21.54 -42.38 32.52
N LEU A 125 22.26 -43.50 32.55
CA LEU A 125 21.93 -44.66 33.36
C LEU A 125 21.67 -44.30 34.84
N GLU A 126 22.44 -43.36 35.38
CA GLU A 126 22.28 -42.83 36.75
C GLU A 126 20.90 -42.20 36.98
N ALA A 127 20.35 -41.50 35.98
CA ALA A 127 19.02 -40.91 36.06
C ALA A 127 17.91 -41.96 35.94
N LEU A 128 18.14 -43.02 35.15
CA LEU A 128 17.20 -44.15 35.02
C LEU A 128 17.13 -45.01 36.29
N GLN A 129 18.21 -45.07 37.06
CA GLN A 129 18.30 -45.87 38.29
C GLN A 129 17.94 -45.10 39.57
N ARG A 130 17.76 -43.77 39.50
CA ARG A 130 17.46 -42.93 40.68
C ARG A 130 16.07 -43.24 41.23
N ARG A 131 16.02 -43.68 42.49
CA ARG A 131 14.78 -44.03 43.20
C ARG A 131 14.21 -42.86 43.99
N GLY A 132 12.90 -42.67 43.91
CA GLY A 132 12.13 -41.83 44.83
C GLY A 132 11.60 -42.60 46.06
N PRO A 133 11.12 -41.91 47.10
CA PRO A 133 10.56 -42.54 48.31
C PRO A 133 9.36 -43.45 48.04
N ALA A 134 8.59 -43.16 46.98
CA ALA A 134 7.43 -43.95 46.57
C ALA A 134 7.79 -45.20 45.75
N GLU A 135 9.06 -45.37 45.35
CA GLU A 135 9.52 -46.38 44.39
C GLU A 135 10.31 -47.51 45.07
N LEU A 136 10.18 -47.65 46.40
CA LEU A 136 10.93 -48.62 47.21
C LEU A 136 10.52 -50.08 46.92
N GLY A 137 9.28 -50.32 46.51
CA GLY A 137 8.77 -51.66 46.16
C GLY A 137 8.87 -52.02 44.67
N ASP A 138 9.23 -51.07 43.81
CA ASP A 138 9.28 -51.27 42.36
C ASP A 138 10.61 -51.94 41.93
N SER A 139 10.55 -52.75 40.87
CA SER A 139 11.76 -53.32 40.26
C SER A 139 12.57 -52.23 39.54
N PRO A 140 13.90 -52.38 39.42
CA PRO A 140 14.74 -51.44 38.68
C PRO A 140 14.28 -51.21 37.24
N GLU A 141 13.79 -52.26 36.58
CA GLU A 141 13.28 -52.22 35.21
C GLU A 141 12.02 -51.35 35.11
N THR A 142 11.07 -51.52 36.04
CA THR A 142 9.84 -50.71 36.08
C THR A 142 10.13 -49.22 36.28
N ILE A 143 11.11 -48.88 37.11
CA ILE A 143 11.51 -47.50 37.35
C ILE A 143 12.18 -46.91 36.10
N ALA A 144 13.10 -47.65 35.47
CA ALA A 144 13.77 -47.22 34.25
C ALA A 144 12.76 -46.97 33.11
N ASP A 145 11.80 -47.87 32.92
CA ASP A 145 10.76 -47.72 31.90
C ASP A 145 9.85 -46.51 32.16
N ARG A 146 9.50 -46.25 33.43
CA ARG A 146 8.73 -45.06 33.81
C ARG A 146 9.50 -43.77 33.50
N ARG A 147 10.81 -43.73 33.78
CA ARG A 147 11.68 -42.57 33.49
C ARG A 147 11.84 -42.36 31.99
N ARG A 148 12.02 -43.42 31.20
CA ARG A 148 12.00 -43.35 29.72
C ARG A 148 10.67 -42.79 29.22
N ALA A 149 9.54 -43.28 29.72
CA ALA A 149 8.22 -42.78 29.35
C ALA A 149 7.98 -41.31 29.77
N GLU A 150 8.51 -40.88 30.91
CA GLU A 150 8.50 -39.47 31.34
C GLU A 150 9.36 -38.60 30.42
N HIS A 151 10.56 -39.07 30.08
CA HIS A 151 11.46 -38.39 29.15
C HIS A 151 10.83 -38.25 27.75
N LEU A 152 10.26 -39.31 27.19
CA LEU A 152 9.54 -39.28 25.90
C LEU A 152 8.37 -38.29 25.92
N ARG A 153 7.60 -38.24 27.02
CA ARG A 153 6.52 -37.25 27.18
C ARG A 153 7.05 -35.82 27.22
N ARG A 154 8.19 -35.58 27.89
CA ARG A 154 8.84 -34.27 27.94
C ARG A 154 9.38 -33.87 26.56
N LEU A 155 9.98 -34.81 25.82
CA LEU A 155 10.42 -34.61 24.44
C LEU A 155 9.27 -34.22 23.52
N ALA A 156 8.15 -34.96 23.56
CA ALA A 156 6.96 -34.64 22.77
C ALA A 156 6.38 -33.25 23.10
N ALA A 157 6.42 -32.84 24.37
CA ALA A 157 5.99 -31.49 24.77
C ALA A 157 6.91 -30.39 24.22
N LEU A 158 8.23 -30.63 24.19
CA LEU A 158 9.21 -29.71 23.61
C LEU A 158 9.08 -29.61 22.08
N GLU A 159 8.84 -30.75 21.41
CA GLU A 159 8.54 -30.80 19.98
C GLU A 159 7.28 -29.99 19.67
N THR A 160 6.20 -30.20 20.42
CA THR A 160 4.96 -29.44 20.31
C THR A 160 5.20 -27.93 20.49
N ALA A 161 6.06 -27.53 21.44
CA ALA A 161 6.42 -26.13 21.63
C ALA A 161 7.19 -25.55 20.42
N CYS A 162 8.07 -26.32 19.80
CA CYS A 162 8.75 -25.93 18.55
C CYS A 162 7.75 -25.74 17.41
N GLU A 163 6.81 -26.66 17.24
CA GLU A 163 5.76 -26.57 16.23
C GLU A 163 4.88 -25.34 16.42
N GLN A 164 4.47 -25.06 17.67
CA GLN A 164 3.68 -23.87 18.01
C GLN A 164 4.46 -22.58 17.72
N ALA A 165 5.74 -22.50 18.10
CA ALA A 165 6.58 -21.34 17.80
C ALA A 165 6.75 -21.15 16.29
N ARG A 166 6.98 -22.23 15.53
CA ARG A 166 7.05 -22.19 14.06
C ARG A 166 5.73 -21.72 13.44
N ALA A 167 4.60 -22.19 13.94
CA ALA A 167 3.29 -21.73 13.46
C ALA A 167 3.10 -20.22 13.70
N ARG A 168 3.51 -19.70 14.86
CA ARG A 168 3.47 -18.26 15.16
C ARG A 168 4.34 -17.45 14.20
N VAL A 169 5.57 -17.90 13.91
CA VAL A 169 6.45 -17.25 12.91
C VAL A 169 5.73 -17.18 11.56
N ASN A 170 5.20 -18.30 11.08
CA ASN A 170 4.50 -18.35 9.79
C ASN A 170 3.27 -17.41 9.75
N THR A 171 2.48 -17.36 10.83
CA THR A 171 1.33 -16.46 10.93
C THR A 171 1.74 -14.99 10.90
N ALA A 172 2.79 -14.62 11.64
CA ALA A 172 3.30 -13.25 11.69
C ALA A 172 3.88 -12.82 10.33
N GLU A 173 4.68 -13.67 9.69
CA GLU A 173 5.24 -13.42 8.35
C GLU A 173 4.15 -13.31 7.28
N THR A 174 3.14 -14.17 7.32
CA THR A 174 2.00 -14.11 6.39
C THR A 174 1.20 -12.82 6.59
N THR A 175 0.97 -12.41 7.84
CA THR A 175 0.30 -11.15 8.17
C THR A 175 1.10 -9.95 7.64
N ALA A 176 2.42 -9.94 7.84
CA ALA A 176 3.30 -8.90 7.33
C ALA A 176 3.26 -8.82 5.79
N ALA A 177 3.38 -9.96 5.09
CA ALA A 177 3.30 -10.01 3.63
C ALA A 177 1.94 -9.53 3.09
N SER A 178 0.85 -9.90 3.78
CA SER A 178 -0.51 -9.44 3.44
C SER A 178 -0.65 -7.92 3.60
N CYS A 179 -0.16 -7.37 4.71
CA CYS A 179 -0.18 -5.92 4.95
C CYS A 179 0.63 -5.17 3.88
N THR A 180 1.86 -5.62 3.60
CA THR A 180 2.72 -5.05 2.54
C THR A 180 2.00 -5.02 1.19
N THR A 181 1.40 -6.15 0.78
CA THR A 181 0.66 -6.25 -0.49
C THR A 181 -0.51 -5.25 -0.54
N ARG A 182 -1.26 -5.14 0.55
CA ARG A 182 -2.39 -4.19 0.64
C ARG A 182 -1.92 -2.73 0.61
N ILE A 183 -0.82 -2.40 1.27
CA ILE A 183 -0.23 -1.05 1.26
C ILE A 183 0.21 -0.68 -0.16
N VAL A 184 0.94 -1.56 -0.85
CA VAL A 184 1.37 -1.36 -2.24
C VAL A 184 0.16 -1.17 -3.15
N ALA A 185 -0.88 -1.99 -3.01
CA ALA A 185 -2.09 -1.87 -3.81
C ALA A 185 -2.82 -0.53 -3.59
N ARG A 186 -2.87 -0.04 -2.34
CA ARG A 186 -3.48 1.27 -2.02
C ARG A 186 -2.71 2.41 -2.67
N PHE A 187 -1.38 2.37 -2.58
CA PHE A 187 -0.53 3.37 -3.22
C PHE A 187 -0.65 3.32 -4.75
N ALA A 188 -0.58 2.14 -5.36
CA ALA A 188 -0.73 1.95 -6.80
C ALA A 188 -2.06 2.53 -7.31
N ASN A 189 -3.17 2.25 -6.61
CA ASN A 189 -4.47 2.82 -6.95
C ASN A 189 -4.47 4.36 -6.88
N ALA A 190 -3.79 4.98 -5.89
CA ALA A 190 -3.66 6.43 -5.82
C ALA A 190 -2.81 7.01 -6.98
N THR A 191 -1.75 6.29 -7.39
CA THR A 191 -0.96 6.68 -8.57
C THR A 191 -1.77 6.59 -9.86
N ASP A 192 -2.58 5.55 -10.03
CA ASP A 192 -3.43 5.37 -11.20
C ASP A 192 -4.52 6.44 -11.28
N LEU A 193 -5.19 6.73 -10.15
CA LEU A 193 -6.15 7.84 -10.08
C LEU A 193 -5.50 9.20 -10.38
N SER A 194 -4.25 9.41 -9.99
CA SER A 194 -3.51 10.62 -10.33
C SER A 194 -3.18 10.72 -11.82
N ARG A 195 -2.93 9.59 -12.49
CA ARG A 195 -2.77 9.52 -13.95
C ARG A 195 -4.08 9.79 -14.68
N GLU A 196 -5.20 9.21 -14.21
CA GLU A 196 -6.54 9.53 -14.74
C GLU A 196 -6.88 11.03 -14.60
N LEU A 197 -6.52 11.64 -13.46
CA LEU A 197 -6.67 13.08 -13.26
C LEU A 197 -5.81 13.88 -14.24
N LEU A 198 -4.56 13.47 -14.47
CA LEU A 198 -3.69 14.11 -15.46
C LEU A 198 -4.34 14.08 -16.84
N GLU A 199 -4.78 12.91 -17.30
CA GLU A 199 -5.44 12.75 -18.61
C GLU A 199 -6.65 13.68 -18.74
N LEU A 200 -7.52 13.72 -17.73
CA LEU A 200 -8.66 14.62 -17.70
C LEU A 200 -8.24 16.09 -17.81
N HIS A 201 -7.28 16.53 -16.99
CA HIS A 201 -6.83 17.91 -16.97
C HIS A 201 -6.08 18.30 -18.25
N GLU A 202 -5.39 17.37 -18.90
CA GLU A 202 -4.80 17.57 -20.23
C GLU A 202 -5.86 17.71 -21.31
N GLN A 203 -6.92 16.88 -21.31
CA GLN A 203 -8.04 17.03 -22.24
C GLN A 203 -8.74 18.40 -22.08
N ARG A 204 -8.92 18.86 -20.84
CA ARG A 204 -9.45 20.19 -20.53
C ARG A 204 -8.53 21.28 -21.09
N ALA A 205 -7.23 21.19 -20.83
CA ALA A 205 -6.23 22.13 -21.34
C ALA A 205 -6.17 22.15 -22.88
N ALA A 206 -6.26 21.00 -23.53
CA ALA A 206 -6.27 20.90 -25.00
C ALA A 206 -7.50 21.61 -25.59
N HIS A 207 -8.68 21.40 -25.01
CA HIS A 207 -9.91 22.04 -25.48
C HIS A 207 -9.89 23.56 -25.28
N TYR A 208 -9.41 24.01 -24.12
CA TYR A 208 -9.16 25.43 -23.84
C TYR A 208 -8.19 26.04 -24.86
N ARG A 209 -7.01 25.42 -25.06
CA ARG A 209 -5.97 25.88 -25.99
C ARG A 209 -6.48 25.96 -27.42
N ALA A 210 -7.26 24.97 -27.88
CA ALA A 210 -7.83 24.97 -29.23
C ALA A 210 -8.82 26.13 -29.44
N ALA A 211 -9.69 26.38 -28.46
CA ALA A 211 -10.65 27.47 -28.52
C ALA A 211 -9.98 28.85 -28.44
N TYR A 212 -8.95 28.97 -27.60
CA TYR A 212 -8.09 30.14 -27.49
C TYR A 212 -7.41 30.47 -28.82
N ARG A 213 -6.65 29.52 -29.38
CA ARG A 213 -5.91 29.71 -30.65
C ARG A 213 -6.84 30.07 -31.80
N ARG A 214 -7.98 29.39 -31.93
CA ARG A 214 -8.97 29.70 -32.97
C ARG A 214 -9.49 31.14 -32.88
N THR A 215 -9.59 31.67 -31.67
CA THR A 215 -10.05 33.04 -31.43
C THR A 215 -8.96 34.05 -31.71
N LEU A 216 -7.74 33.81 -31.20
CA LEU A 216 -6.58 34.65 -31.44
C LEU A 216 -6.28 34.75 -32.93
N ARG A 217 -6.23 33.63 -33.66
CA ARG A 217 -5.96 33.60 -35.11
C ARG A 217 -6.97 34.38 -35.94
N ARG A 218 -8.23 34.50 -35.47
CA ARG A 218 -9.27 35.29 -36.16
C ARG A 218 -9.10 36.79 -35.96
N ALA A 219 -8.54 37.20 -34.83
CA ALA A 219 -8.38 38.61 -34.48
C ALA A 219 -6.99 39.13 -34.91
N GLU A 220 -5.94 38.36 -34.66
CA GLU A 220 -4.55 38.72 -34.96
C GLU A 220 -3.75 37.49 -35.48
N PRO A 221 -3.84 37.18 -36.80
CA PRO A 221 -3.18 36.02 -37.38
C PRO A 221 -1.65 36.00 -37.20
N ALA A 222 -1.01 37.18 -37.17
CA ALA A 222 0.44 37.33 -37.05
C ALA A 222 0.96 37.05 -35.63
N ALA A 223 0.10 37.09 -34.60
CA ALA A 223 0.48 36.88 -33.21
C ALA A 223 0.50 35.39 -32.79
N GLU A 224 -0.16 34.50 -33.55
CA GLU A 224 -0.31 33.08 -33.19
C GLU A 224 1.04 32.32 -33.05
N PRO A 225 1.98 32.38 -34.02
CA PRO A 225 3.14 31.49 -34.01
C PRO A 225 4.10 31.73 -32.83
N GLY A 226 4.16 32.96 -32.33
CA GLY A 226 5.03 33.36 -31.22
C GLY A 226 4.34 33.44 -29.85
N HIS A 227 3.04 33.11 -29.76
CA HIS A 227 2.30 33.29 -28.52
C HIS A 227 2.76 32.29 -27.45
N PRO A 228 3.10 32.67 -26.21
CA PRO A 228 3.61 31.74 -25.18
C PRO A 228 2.69 30.56 -24.82
N LEU A 229 1.39 30.68 -25.13
CA LEU A 229 0.41 29.60 -25.00
C LEU A 229 0.51 28.51 -26.09
N THR A 230 1.28 28.75 -27.15
CA THR A 230 1.63 27.71 -28.13
C THR A 230 2.78 26.83 -27.64
N THR A 231 3.62 27.35 -26.76
CA THR A 231 4.82 26.68 -26.21
C THR A 231 4.68 26.22 -24.76
N THR A 232 3.53 26.45 -24.11
CA THR A 232 3.33 26.06 -22.70
C THR A 232 3.55 24.55 -22.52
N PRO A 233 4.37 24.15 -21.52
CA PRO A 233 4.64 22.74 -21.27
C PRO A 233 3.36 21.93 -20.94
N PRO A 234 3.41 20.60 -21.08
CA PRO A 234 2.34 19.73 -20.62
C PRO A 234 2.16 19.85 -19.10
N LEU A 235 0.95 19.51 -18.64
CA LEU A 235 0.68 19.44 -17.20
C LEU A 235 1.51 18.32 -16.59
N ARG A 236 1.80 18.42 -15.29
CA ARG A 236 2.61 17.43 -14.59
C ARG A 236 1.93 17.02 -13.30
N ILE A 237 2.00 15.72 -12.99
CA ILE A 237 1.65 15.18 -11.68
C ILE A 237 2.79 15.43 -10.68
N PRO A 238 2.51 15.36 -9.36
CA PRO A 238 3.55 15.39 -8.36
C PRO A 238 4.52 14.21 -8.49
N GLN A 239 5.77 14.41 -8.07
CA GLN A 239 6.84 13.42 -8.16
C GLN A 239 6.51 12.09 -7.46
N TRP A 240 5.81 12.14 -6.30
CA TRP A 240 5.42 10.93 -5.58
C TRP A 240 4.57 9.98 -6.44
N ALA A 241 3.78 10.50 -7.40
CA ALA A 241 2.92 9.66 -8.26
C ALA A 241 3.68 8.97 -9.40
N SER A 242 4.99 9.25 -9.52
CA SER A 242 5.92 8.62 -10.48
C SER A 242 6.97 7.72 -9.83
N GLU A 243 6.99 7.63 -8.49
CA GLU A 243 7.99 6.90 -7.72
C GLU A 243 7.40 5.62 -7.09
N PRO A 244 8.26 4.68 -6.61
CA PRO A 244 7.82 3.56 -5.80
C PRO A 244 7.07 4.00 -4.52
N CYS A 245 6.41 3.06 -3.85
CA CYS A 245 5.62 3.34 -2.65
C CYS A 245 6.50 3.95 -1.55
N PRO A 246 6.32 5.23 -1.18
CA PRO A 246 7.20 5.90 -0.23
C PRO A 246 6.96 5.44 1.22
N TRP A 247 5.90 4.67 1.46
CA TRP A 247 5.53 4.18 2.79
C TRP A 247 6.24 2.87 3.18
N LEU A 248 6.95 2.26 2.23
CA LEU A 248 7.73 1.04 2.45
C LEU A 248 9.19 1.31 2.06
N PRO A 249 10.19 0.87 2.83
CA PRO A 249 11.58 0.95 2.41
C PRO A 249 11.86 0.05 1.20
N ASP A 250 12.90 0.40 0.43
CA ASP A 250 13.22 -0.19 -0.88
C ASP A 250 13.37 -1.71 -0.87
N GLU A 251 13.92 -2.28 0.21
CA GLU A 251 14.11 -3.73 0.37
C GLU A 251 12.78 -4.52 0.34
N GLN A 252 11.68 -3.88 0.71
CA GLN A 252 10.37 -4.51 0.91
C GLN A 252 9.50 -4.54 -0.36
N HIS A 253 9.93 -3.83 -1.40
CA HIS A 253 9.30 -3.85 -2.72
C HIS A 253 9.57 -5.19 -3.46
N ASN A 254 10.69 -5.85 -3.17
CA ASN A 254 11.10 -7.11 -3.82
C ASN A 254 10.46 -8.36 -3.19
N GLU A 255 10.12 -8.33 -1.90
CA GLU A 255 9.51 -9.48 -1.21
C GLU A 255 8.06 -9.75 -1.66
N ALA A 256 7.26 -8.71 -1.90
CA ALA A 256 5.88 -8.83 -2.36
C ALA A 256 5.76 -9.49 -3.75
N THR A 257 6.74 -9.26 -4.63
CA THR A 257 6.80 -9.87 -5.97
C THR A 257 7.15 -11.36 -5.89
N THR A 258 7.92 -11.78 -4.88
CA THR A 258 8.47 -13.14 -4.79
C THR A 258 7.46 -14.14 -4.18
N VAL A 259 6.59 -13.70 -3.27
CA VAL A 259 5.56 -14.57 -2.66
C VAL A 259 4.46 -14.94 -3.66
N THR A 260 4.09 -14.02 -4.56
CA THR A 260 3.05 -14.26 -5.59
C THR A 260 3.48 -15.36 -6.58
N VAL A 261 4.78 -15.49 -6.88
CA VAL A 261 5.30 -16.50 -7.83
C VAL A 261 5.37 -17.90 -7.20
N ARG A 262 5.51 -18.02 -5.88
CA ARG A 262 5.56 -19.32 -5.19
C ARG A 262 4.18 -19.92 -4.88
N SER A 263 3.11 -19.12 -4.89
CA SER A 263 1.74 -19.59 -4.65
C SER A 263 1.03 -20.14 -5.90
N ILE A 264 1.67 -20.09 -7.08
CA ILE A 264 1.11 -20.56 -8.37
C ILE A 264 1.81 -21.85 -8.84
N ARG A 265 2.46 -22.59 -7.93
CA ARG A 265 3.05 -23.90 -8.23
C ARG A 265 2.59 -24.96 -7.25
#